data_AF-A0A811TGZ6-F1
#
_entry.id   AF-A0A811TGZ6-F1
#
_cell.length_a   1.000
_cell.length_b   1.000
_cell.length_c   1.000
_cell.angle_alpha   90.00
_cell.angle_beta   90.00
_cell.angle_gamma   90.00
#
_symmetry.space_group_name_H-M   'P 1'
#
loop_
_entity.id
_entity.type
_entity.pdbx_description
1 polymer ?
#
loop_
_entity_poly.entity_id
_entity_poly.type
_entity_poly.pdbx_seq_one_letter_code
_entity_poly.pdbx_strand_id
1 'polypeptide(L)' 'MIFTEHDREVLKKFKNGGAVKTESDKEVVDRWARVGFVHCGYDWGQMCGTAKLCNTYTKHLNR' A
#
# COMPACT_ATOMS: atom_id res chain seq x y z
N MET A 1 5.57 4.92 14.70
CA MET A 1 4.85 5.32 13.47
C MET A 1 3.38 5.38 13.81
N ILE A 2 2.75 6.55 13.69
CA ILE A 2 1.31 6.70 13.90
C ILE A 2 0.68 6.57 12.51
N PHE A 3 -0.05 5.49 12.28
CA PHE A 3 -0.91 5.39 11.10
C PHE A 3 -2.18 6.17 11.39
N THR A 4 -2.57 7.06 10.48
CA THR A 4 -3.92 7.63 10.51
C THR A 4 -4.94 6.54 10.16
N GLU A 5 -6.21 6.73 10.51
CA GLU A 5 -7.27 5.79 10.11
C GLU A 5 -7.35 5.64 8.59
N HIS A 6 -7.21 6.75 7.86
CA HIS A 6 -7.17 6.75 6.40
C HIS A 6 -6.02 5.89 5.85
N ASP A 7 -4.81 6.05 6.39
CA ASP A 7 -3.65 5.25 5.97
C ASP A 7 -3.90 3.76 6.24
N ARG A 8 -4.51 3.41 7.39
CA ARG A 8 -4.85 2.01 7.70
C ARG A 8 -5.84 1.43 6.70
N GLU A 9 -6.88 2.16 6.33
CA GLU A 9 -7.87 1.68 5.36
C GLU A 9 -7.24 1.44 3.99
N VAL A 10 -6.43 2.38 3.51
CA VAL A 10 -5.73 2.28 2.23
C VAL A 10 -4.72 1.12 2.26
N LEU A 11 -3.87 1.04 3.28
CA LEU A 11 -2.89 -0.04 3.42
C LEU A 11 -3.56 -1.42 3.55
N LYS A 12 -4.73 -1.52 4.19
CA LYS A 12 -5.52 -2.77 4.24
C LYS A 12 -5.93 -3.24 2.84
N LYS A 13 -6.31 -2.34 1.93
CA LYS A 13 -6.63 -2.70 0.53
C LYS A 13 -5.43 -3.34 -0.19
N PHE A 14 -4.22 -2.89 0.13
CA PHE A 14 -2.98 -3.35 -0.49
C PHE A 14 -2.30 -4.52 0.25
N LYS A 15 -2.89 -5.02 1.35
CA LYS A 15 -2.34 -6.13 2.14
C LYS A 15 -2.06 -7.39 1.29
N ASN A 16 -2.92 -7.66 0.33
CA ASN A 16 -2.81 -8.82 -0.58
C ASN A 16 -2.33 -8.46 -1.99
N GLY A 17 -1.91 -7.21 -2.23
CA GLY A 17 -1.71 -6.69 -3.57
C GLY A 17 -3.03 -6.16 -4.14
N GLY A 18 -3.07 -4.88 -4.45
CA GLY A 18 -4.24 -4.21 -5.03
C GLY A 18 -3.83 -3.18 -6.07
N ALA A 19 -4.73 -2.89 -7.01
CA ALA A 19 -4.53 -1.83 -7.99
C ALA A 19 -4.69 -0.45 -7.35
N VAL A 20 -3.74 0.45 -7.61
CA VAL A 20 -3.80 1.85 -7.17
C VAL A 20 -4.66 2.61 -8.17
N LYS A 21 -5.92 2.91 -7.81
CA LYS A 21 -6.89 3.52 -8.72
C LYS A 21 -7.10 5.02 -8.51
N THR A 22 -6.83 5.53 -7.31
CA THR A 22 -7.05 6.94 -6.96
C THR A 22 -5.75 7.65 -6.63
N GLU A 23 -5.70 8.97 -6.80
CA GLU A 23 -4.54 9.77 -6.42
C GLU A 23 -4.28 9.73 -4.91
N SER A 24 -5.33 9.74 -4.08
CA SER A 24 -5.18 9.60 -2.62
C SER A 24 -4.55 8.26 -2.22
N ASP A 25 -4.94 7.15 -2.86
CA ASP A 25 -4.29 5.86 -2.62
C ASP A 25 -2.80 5.93 -3.02
N LYS A 26 -2.49 6.64 -4.11
CA LYS A 26 -1.14 6.80 -4.65
C LYS A 26 -0.25 7.60 -3.70
N GLU A 27 -0.76 8.66 -3.08
CA GLU A 27 -0.02 9.45 -2.09
C GLU A 27 0.33 8.64 -0.85
N VAL A 28 -0.62 7.86 -0.33
CA VAL A 28 -0.39 6.98 0.83
C VAL A 28 0.61 5.89 0.46
N VAL A 29 0.41 5.22 -0.67
CA VAL A 29 1.30 4.17 -1.17
C VAL A 29 2.73 4.70 -1.38
N ASP A 30 2.90 5.87 -2.00
CA ASP A 30 4.21 6.48 -2.24
C ASP A 30 4.91 6.88 -0.93
N ARG A 31 4.16 7.52 -0.02
CA ARG A 31 4.65 7.86 1.32
C ARG A 31 5.17 6.61 2.05
N TRP A 32 4.41 5.52 2.01
CA TRP A 32 4.77 4.27 2.69
C TRP A 32 5.78 3.43 1.92
N ALA A 33 5.92 3.62 0.60
CA ALA A 33 6.98 3.02 -0.22
C ALA A 33 8.35 3.62 0.11
N ARG A 34 8.42 4.95 0.34
CA ARG A 34 9.67 5.64 0.74
C ARG A 34 10.25 5.13 2.06
N VAL A 35 9.41 4.60 2.95
CA VAL A 35 9.80 3.99 4.23
C VAL A 35 10.01 2.47 4.13
N GLY A 36 9.93 1.89 2.94
CA GLY A 36 10.11 0.45 2.70
C GLY A 36 8.92 -0.42 3.16
N PHE A 37 7.78 0.20 3.44
CA PHE A 37 6.59 -0.46 3.97
C PHE A 37 5.70 -1.03 2.85
N VAL A 38 5.71 -0.38 1.68
CA VAL A 38 4.93 -0.76 0.49
C VAL A 38 5.88 -0.99 -0.68
N HIS A 39 5.66 -2.08 -1.40
CA HIS A 39 6.30 -2.32 -2.70
C HIS A 39 5.31 -1.96 -3.80
N CYS A 40 5.71 -1.05 -4.67
CA CYS A 40 4.98 -0.69 -5.88
C CYS A 40 5.51 -1.52 -7.05
N GLY A 41 4.61 -2.07 -7.85
CA GLY A 41 4.92 -2.82 -9.06
C GLY A 41 3.95 -2.49 -10.17
N TYR A 42 4.32 -2.79 -11.41
CA TYR A 42 3.40 -2.70 -12.53
C TYR A 42 2.89 -4.10 -12.87
N ASP A 43 1.58 -4.30 -12.84
CA ASP A 43 0.95 -5.55 -13.24
C ASP A 43 0.64 -5.49 -14.74
N TRP A 44 1.39 -6.29 -15.51
CA TRP A 44 1.26 -6.34 -16.97
C TRP A 44 -0.04 -7.03 -17.44
N GLY A 45 -0.67 -7.87 -16.60
CA GLY A 45 -1.92 -8.56 -16.94
C GLY A 45 -3.14 -7.63 -16.85
N GLN A 46 -3.14 -6.72 -15.87
CA GLN A 46 -4.18 -5.71 -15.67
C GLN A 46 -3.81 -4.34 -16.28
N MET A 47 -2.61 -4.22 -16.86
CA MET A 47 -2.02 -2.96 -17.34
C MET A 47 -2.15 -1.80 -16.34
N CYS A 48 -1.97 -2.09 -15.04
CA CYS A 48 -2.15 -1.11 -13.98
C CYS A 48 -1.06 -1.20 -12.90
N GLY A 49 -0.83 -0.07 -12.22
CA GLY A 49 0.07 0.00 -11.08
C GLY A 49 -0.55 -0.72 -9.88
N THR A 50 0.17 -1.69 -9.32
CA THR A 50 -0.21 -2.41 -8.11
C THR A 50 0.71 -2.05 -6.95
N ALA A 51 0.16 -2.10 -5.75
CA ALA A 51 0.90 -1.90 -4.52
C ALA A 51 0.64 -3.07 -3.57
N LYS A 52 1.71 -3.55 -2.92
CA LYS A 52 1.65 -4.65 -1.96
C LYS A 52 2.40 -4.29 -0.68
N LEU A 53 1.81 -4.60 0.47
CA LEU A 53 2.50 -4.42 1.75
C LEU A 53 3.70 -5.36 1.88
N CYS A 54 4.79 -4.84 2.44
CA CYS A 54 5.95 -5.64 2.79
C CYS A 54 5.61 -6.51 4.00
N ASN A 55 5.83 -7.82 3.88
CA ASN A 55 5.32 -8.83 4.83
C ASN A 55 5.89 -8.67 6.26
N THR A 56 7.02 -7.98 6.38
CA THR A 56 7.69 -7.70 7.66
C THR A 56 6.88 -6.74 8.54
N TYR A 57 6.11 -5.83 7.93
CA TYR A 57 5.44 -4.76 8.66
C TYR A 57 3.91 -4.90 8.77
N THR A 58 3.32 -5.89 8.09
CA THR A 58 1.89 -6.20 8.21
C THR A 58 1.46 -6.51 9.65
N LYS A 59 2.39 -6.97 10.51
CA LYS A 59 2.16 -7.19 11.95
C LYS A 59 1.77 -5.91 12.71
N HIS A 60 2.17 -4.73 12.24
CA HIS A 60 1.83 -3.45 12.87
C HIS A 60 0.50 -2.85 12.39
N LEU A 61 -0.06 -3.37 11.29
CA LEU A 61 -1.30 -2.85 10.71
C LEU A 61 -2.57 -3.37 11.42
N ASN A 62 -2.46 -4.52 12.09
CA ASN A 62 -3.55 -5.23 12.76
C ASN A 62 -3.62 -4.99 14.29
N ARG A 63 -2.82 -4.05 14.81
CA ARG A 63 -2.73 -3.74 16.25
C ARG A 63 -3.39 -2.39 16.56
#